data_AF-A0A4Q2Y9R8-F1
#
_entry.id   AF-A0A4Q2Y9R8-F1
#
_cell.length_a   1.000
_cell.length_b   1.000
_cell.length_c   1.000
_cell.angle_alpha   90.00
_cell.angle_beta   90.00
_cell.angle_gamma   90.00
#
_symmetry.space_group_name_H-M   'P 1'
#
loop_
_entity.id
_entity.type
_entity.pdbx_description
1 polymer ?
#
loop_
_entity_poly.entity_id
_entity_poly.type
_entity_poly.pdbx_seq_one_letter_code
_entity_poly.pdbx_strand_id
1 'polypeptide(L)'
;MPCLPIYAAQDDFAKILDWLNASDQIAFLVSGGPRRWEAVPRIDSISVPRICLWHVPSGPLPLLHPHPDRKQSLITDPLRGWEELRTGADPSTPYFGAGHPGVIWLNHRPVSSRISGGIGLSSYEWIGNHYRMIGKSAKPDTETFWRLLRKWTR
;
A
#
# COMPACT_ATOMS: atom_id res chain seq x y z
N MET A 1 -7.03 -11.98 -4.62
CA MET A 1 -6.35 -11.01 -3.73
C MET A 1 -7.32 -10.64 -2.63
N PRO A 2 -6.98 -10.80 -1.34
CA PRO A 2 -7.81 -10.30 -0.24
C PRO A 2 -8.18 -8.82 -0.39
N CYS A 3 -9.45 -8.50 -0.16
CA CYS A 3 -9.98 -7.15 -0.15
C CYS A 3 -10.84 -6.96 1.11
N LEU A 4 -10.70 -5.80 1.74
CA LEU A 4 -11.44 -5.38 2.93
C LEU A 4 -12.22 -4.12 2.56
N PRO A 5 -13.51 -4.23 2.17
CA PRO A 5 -14.33 -3.08 1.81
C PRO A 5 -14.61 -2.22 3.03
N ILE A 6 -14.63 -0.90 2.83
CA ILE A 6 -14.87 0.10 3.87
C ILE A 6 -15.80 1.17 3.30
N TYR A 7 -16.87 1.46 4.03
CA TYR A 7 -17.66 2.68 3.85
C TYR A 7 -17.22 3.69 4.90
N ALA A 8 -16.47 4.70 4.48
CA ALA A 8 -15.92 5.73 5.35
C ALA A 8 -16.10 7.09 4.67
N ALA A 9 -16.68 8.04 5.40
CA ALA A 9 -16.73 9.43 4.96
C ALA A 9 -15.39 10.13 5.22
N GLN A 10 -15.27 11.40 4.81
CA GLN A 10 -14.04 12.18 5.01
C GLN A 10 -13.59 12.24 6.47
N ASP A 11 -14.52 12.40 7.41
CA ASP A 11 -14.23 12.48 8.85
C ASP A 11 -13.77 11.12 9.43
N ASP A 12 -14.23 10.00 8.86
CA ASP A 12 -13.76 8.67 9.25
C ASP A 12 -12.34 8.44 8.72
N PHE A 13 -12.02 8.97 7.53
CA PHE A 13 -10.67 8.92 6.99
C PHE A 13 -9.66 9.71 7.81
N ALA A 14 -10.07 10.79 8.48
CA ALA A 14 -9.22 11.46 9.46
C ALA A 14 -8.80 10.51 10.59
N LYS A 15 -9.77 9.75 11.17
CA LYS A 15 -9.49 8.77 12.24
C LYS A 15 -8.65 7.59 11.75
N ILE A 16 -8.90 7.13 10.52
CA ILE A 16 -8.10 6.06 9.88
C ILE A 16 -6.66 6.55 9.69
N LEU A 17 -6.48 7.77 9.18
CA LEU A 17 -5.19 8.37 8.95
C LEU A 17 -4.43 8.57 10.27
N ASP A 18 -5.08 9.11 11.30
CA ASP A 18 -4.48 9.27 12.64
C ASP A 18 -3.98 7.93 13.18
N TRP A 19 -4.77 6.87 13.03
CA TRP A 19 -4.36 5.54 13.47
C TRP A 19 -3.19 4.97 12.65
N LEU A 20 -3.18 5.19 11.33
CA LEU A 20 -2.05 4.78 10.48
C LEU A 20 -0.78 5.57 10.82
N ASN A 21 -0.88 6.89 10.99
CA ASN A 21 0.23 7.78 11.37
C ASN A 21 0.80 7.48 12.77
N ALA A 22 -0.03 6.91 13.67
CA ALA A 22 0.40 6.48 14.99
C ALA A 22 1.08 5.10 14.99
N SER A 23 0.98 4.33 13.90
CA SER A 23 1.54 2.97 13.79
C SER A 23 2.99 3.01 13.34
N ASP A 24 3.89 2.38 14.08
CA ASP A 24 5.28 2.13 13.69
C ASP A 24 5.43 0.98 12.67
N GLN A 25 4.38 0.17 12.48
CA GLN A 25 4.38 -0.96 11.55
C GLN A 25 4.14 -0.57 10.08
N ILE A 26 3.74 0.67 9.79
CA ILE A 26 3.41 1.12 8.43
C ILE A 26 4.18 2.39 8.08
N ALA A 27 4.58 2.48 6.83
CA ALA A 27 4.96 3.73 6.18
C ALA A 27 4.13 3.94 4.91
N PHE A 28 3.92 5.20 4.54
CA PHE A 28 3.26 5.59 3.30
C PHE A 28 4.31 5.71 2.20
N LEU A 29 4.07 5.10 1.04
CA LEU A 29 4.94 5.31 -0.12
C LEU A 29 4.37 6.45 -0.96
N VAL A 30 5.11 7.56 -0.98
CA VAL A 30 4.70 8.81 -1.64
C VAL A 30 5.62 9.09 -2.83
N SER A 31 5.12 9.84 -3.81
CA SER A 31 5.93 10.24 -4.97
C SER A 31 6.95 11.30 -4.56
N GLY A 32 8.21 11.06 -4.90
CA GLY A 32 9.31 12.04 -4.87
C GLY A 32 9.58 12.66 -6.24
N GLY A 33 8.65 12.53 -7.20
CA GLY A 33 8.80 12.94 -8.59
C GLY A 33 8.73 11.76 -9.57
N PRO A 34 9.01 12.00 -10.87
CA PRO A 34 8.94 10.97 -11.90
C PRO A 34 9.79 9.74 -11.56
N ARG A 35 9.13 8.57 -11.44
CA ARG A 35 9.73 7.27 -11.08
C ARG A 35 10.47 7.26 -9.73
N ARG A 36 10.30 8.29 -8.91
CA ARG A 36 10.95 8.40 -7.61
C ARG A 36 9.91 8.25 -6.52
N TRP A 37 10.25 7.45 -5.52
CA TRP A 37 9.36 7.15 -4.41
C TRP A 37 10.13 7.21 -3.10
N GLU A 38 9.41 7.48 -2.03
CA GLU A 38 9.95 7.53 -0.68
C GLU A 38 8.92 6.96 0.30
N ALA A 39 9.41 6.21 1.28
CA ALA A 39 8.60 5.81 2.41
C ALA A 39 8.65 6.93 3.47
N VAL A 40 7.48 7.42 3.87
CA VAL A 40 7.35 8.38 4.96
C VAL A 40 6.50 7.78 6.07
N PRO A 41 6.89 7.93 7.36
CA PRO A 41 6.15 7.33 8.47
C PRO A 41 4.77 7.97 8.67
N ARG A 42 4.60 9.22 8.21
CA ARG A 42 3.38 10.01 8.40
C ARG A 42 3.10 10.89 7.20
N ILE A 43 1.82 11.16 6.96
CA ILE A 43 1.34 12.17 6.02
C ILE A 43 0.26 13.04 6.68
N ASP A 44 0.18 14.31 6.31
CA ASP A 44 -0.80 15.25 6.88
C ASP A 44 -2.21 15.04 6.33
N SER A 45 -2.32 14.54 5.10
CA SER A 45 -3.61 14.32 4.44
C SER A 45 -3.50 13.28 3.34
N ILE A 46 -4.63 12.64 3.02
CA ILE A 46 -4.75 11.74 1.88
C ILE A 46 -5.14 12.56 0.64
N SER A 47 -4.20 12.78 -0.26
CA SER A 47 -4.39 13.57 -1.48
C SER A 47 -4.59 12.74 -2.75
N VAL A 48 -4.41 11.42 -2.67
CA VAL A 48 -4.50 10.51 -3.82
C VAL A 48 -5.58 9.45 -3.61
N PRO A 49 -6.26 8.98 -4.68
CA PRO A 49 -7.33 8.00 -4.57
C PRO A 49 -6.83 6.58 -4.24
N ARG A 50 -5.54 6.31 -4.44
CA ARG A 50 -4.92 5.01 -4.18
C ARG A 50 -3.57 5.23 -3.52
N ILE A 51 -3.46 4.83 -2.27
CA ILE A 51 -2.28 5.00 -1.44
C ILE A 51 -1.58 3.66 -1.29
N CYS A 52 -0.26 3.65 -1.45
CA CYS A 52 0.55 2.49 -1.19
C CYS A 52 1.09 2.54 0.25
N LEU A 53 0.84 1.48 1.01
CA LEU A 53 1.33 1.30 2.37
C LEU A 53 2.37 0.18 2.38
N TRP A 54 3.52 0.44 3.00
CA TRP A 54 4.53 -0.57 3.27
C TRP A 54 4.43 -1.01 4.72
N HIS A 55 4.19 -2.31 4.93
CA HIS A 55 4.30 -2.92 6.23
C HIS A 55 5.77 -3.16 6.57
N VAL A 56 6.34 -2.27 7.39
CA VAL A 56 7.77 -2.20 7.71
C VAL A 56 8.33 -3.56 8.20
N PRO A 57 7.67 -4.30 9.12
CA PRO A 57 8.16 -5.61 9.57
C PRO A 57 8.22 -6.68 8.47
N SER A 58 7.51 -6.52 7.34
CA SER A 58 7.62 -7.43 6.20
C SER A 58 9.02 -7.43 5.59
N GLY A 59 9.84 -6.41 5.86
CA GLY A 59 11.19 -6.28 5.34
C GLY A 59 11.25 -5.54 4.00
N PRO A 60 12.38 -5.65 3.28
CA PRO A 60 12.66 -4.82 2.12
C PRO A 60 11.67 -5.06 0.97
N LEU A 61 11.47 -4.02 0.17
CA LEU A 61 10.62 -4.06 -1.01
C LEU A 61 11.43 -4.48 -2.24
N PRO A 62 10.83 -5.14 -3.24
CA PRO A 62 11.53 -5.54 -4.45
C PRO A 62 11.80 -4.34 -5.35
N LEU A 63 13.01 -4.27 -5.92
CA LEU A 63 13.35 -3.36 -7.01
C LEU A 63 13.41 -4.15 -8.32
N LEU A 64 12.42 -3.92 -9.19
CA LEU A 64 12.22 -4.72 -10.38
C LEU A 64 13.03 -4.19 -11.55
N HIS A 65 13.85 -5.04 -12.15
CA HIS A 65 14.59 -4.70 -13.35
C HIS A 65 13.67 -4.66 -14.58
N PRO A 66 13.90 -3.77 -15.57
CA PRO A 66 13.12 -3.72 -16.81
C PRO A 66 13.15 -5.05 -17.58
N HIS A 67 14.31 -5.71 -17.66
CA HIS A 67 14.46 -7.06 -18.18
C HIS A 67 14.06 -8.12 -17.15
N PRO A 68 13.04 -8.97 -17.43
CA PRO A 68 12.50 -9.93 -16.46
C PRO A 68 13.48 -11.04 -16.08
N ASP A 69 14.44 -11.35 -16.93
CA ASP A 69 15.41 -12.43 -16.73
C ASP A 69 16.56 -12.04 -15.78
N ARG A 70 16.69 -10.74 -15.45
CA ARG A 70 17.69 -10.27 -14.51
C ARG A 70 17.23 -10.47 -13.08
N LYS A 71 18.18 -10.84 -12.21
CA LYS A 71 17.96 -10.97 -10.77
C LYS A 71 17.38 -9.67 -10.21
N GLN A 72 16.24 -9.78 -9.54
CA GLN A 72 15.61 -8.66 -8.85
C GLN A 72 16.52 -8.20 -7.70
N SER A 73 16.67 -6.90 -7.55
CA SER A 73 17.33 -6.28 -6.40
C SER A 73 16.29 -5.93 -5.33
N LEU A 74 16.76 -5.45 -4.18
CA LEU A 74 15.93 -5.03 -3.07
C LEU A 74 16.14 -3.53 -2.82
N ILE A 75 15.07 -2.84 -2.47
CA ILE A 75 15.10 -1.50 -1.91
C ILE A 75 15.49 -1.67 -0.45
N THR A 76 16.75 -1.37 -0.12
CA THR A 76 17.32 -1.63 1.21
C THR A 76 16.89 -0.60 2.25
N ASP A 77 16.62 0.63 1.82
CA ASP A 77 16.19 1.72 2.70
C ASP A 77 15.11 2.56 2.00
N PRO A 78 13.84 2.13 2.06
CA PRO A 78 12.73 2.88 1.46
C PRO A 78 12.56 4.29 2.03
N LEU A 79 13.02 4.55 3.28
CA LEU A 79 12.91 5.86 3.93
C LEU A 79 13.84 6.92 3.31
N ARG A 80 14.94 6.50 2.66
CA ARG A 80 15.80 7.41 1.88
C ARG A 80 15.33 7.63 0.45
N GLY A 81 14.24 6.97 0.09
CA GLY A 81 13.69 6.91 -1.25
C GLY A 81 14.51 6.08 -2.23
N TRP A 82 13.90 5.80 -3.38
CA TRP A 82 14.51 5.06 -4.48
C TRP A 82 13.95 5.53 -5.83
N GLU A 83 14.68 5.22 -6.90
CA GLU A 83 14.20 5.34 -8.27
C GLU A 83 13.77 3.97 -8.79
N GLU A 84 12.60 3.91 -9.42
CA GLU A 84 12.12 2.72 -10.10
C GLU A 84 12.86 2.47 -11.40
N LEU A 85 13.33 1.24 -11.56
CA LEU A 85 13.93 0.79 -12.82
C LEU A 85 12.86 0.34 -13.83
N ARG A 86 11.67 -0.03 -13.36
CA ARG A 86 10.55 -0.48 -14.17
C ARG A 86 9.25 0.11 -13.66
N THR A 87 8.58 0.86 -14.52
CA THR A 87 7.28 1.48 -14.24
C THR A 87 6.15 0.51 -14.60
N GLY A 88 5.10 0.48 -13.77
CA GLY A 88 3.90 -0.30 -14.02
C GLY A 88 2.97 0.37 -15.05
N ALA A 89 1.78 -0.20 -15.21
CA ALA A 89 0.74 0.38 -16.08
C ALA A 89 0.23 1.75 -15.56
N ASP A 90 0.22 1.93 -14.24
CA ASP A 90 -0.14 3.19 -13.60
C ASP A 90 1.13 3.86 -13.05
N PRO A 91 1.63 4.94 -13.70
CA PRO A 91 2.84 5.63 -13.26
C PRO A 91 2.62 6.49 -12.01
N SER A 92 1.37 6.65 -11.54
CA SER A 92 1.05 7.39 -10.32
C SER A 92 1.21 6.56 -9.04
N THR A 93 1.62 5.31 -9.17
CA THR A 93 1.82 4.40 -8.03
C THR A 93 3.12 3.61 -8.16
N PRO A 94 3.77 3.24 -7.04
CA PRO A 94 4.97 2.43 -7.11
C PRO A 94 4.67 1.00 -7.57
N TYR A 95 5.58 0.42 -8.34
CA TYR A 95 5.42 -0.86 -9.01
C TYR A 95 6.28 -1.96 -8.40
N PHE A 96 5.59 -2.94 -7.80
CA PHE A 96 6.18 -4.13 -7.17
C PHE A 96 5.81 -5.43 -7.90
N GLY A 97 5.47 -5.35 -9.20
CA GLY A 97 5.19 -6.51 -10.03
C GLY A 97 3.74 -6.97 -9.87
N ALA A 98 3.54 -8.28 -9.78
CA ALA A 98 2.21 -8.85 -9.51
C ALA A 98 1.74 -8.65 -8.05
N GLY A 99 2.56 -7.99 -7.22
CA GLY A 99 2.30 -7.70 -5.82
C GLY A 99 3.42 -8.18 -4.92
N HIS A 100 3.52 -7.59 -3.72
CA HIS A 100 4.47 -7.99 -2.69
C HIS A 100 3.73 -8.14 -1.35
N PRO A 101 3.97 -9.20 -0.56
CA PRO A 101 3.27 -9.38 0.71
C PRO A 101 3.45 -8.22 1.68
N GLY A 102 4.55 -7.47 1.61
CA GLY A 102 4.73 -6.28 2.44
C GLY A 102 3.99 -5.02 1.96
N VAL A 103 3.23 -5.09 0.87
CA VAL A 103 2.54 -3.94 0.27
C VAL A 103 1.03 -4.11 0.43
N ILE A 104 0.41 -3.11 1.04
CA ILE A 104 -1.04 -3.00 1.23
C ILE A 104 -1.50 -1.73 0.51
N TRP A 105 -2.61 -1.78 -0.20
CA TRP A 105 -3.19 -0.61 -0.84
C TRP A 105 -4.38 -0.11 -0.04
N LEU A 106 -4.49 1.20 0.14
CA LEU A 106 -5.72 1.86 0.59
C LEU A 106 -6.32 2.62 -0.59
N ASN A 107 -7.51 2.17 -1.03
CA ASN A 107 -8.33 2.91 -1.98
C ASN A 107 -9.20 3.91 -1.21
N HIS A 108 -8.89 5.20 -1.37
CA HIS A 108 -9.57 6.31 -0.71
C HIS A 108 -10.68 6.85 -1.61
N ARG A 109 -11.93 6.55 -1.25
CA ARG A 109 -13.13 7.00 -1.95
C ARG A 109 -14.19 7.46 -0.94
N PRO A 110 -14.01 8.63 -0.32
CA PRO A 110 -14.93 9.14 0.71
C PRO A 110 -16.29 9.55 0.15
N VAL A 111 -16.37 9.86 -1.15
CA VAL A 111 -17.58 10.29 -1.85
C VAL A 111 -17.92 9.32 -2.99
N SER A 112 -19.20 9.01 -3.13
CA SER A 112 -19.72 8.16 -4.21
C SER A 112 -19.73 8.91 -5.54
N SER A 113 -19.21 8.29 -6.59
CA SER A 113 -19.35 8.78 -7.96
C SER A 113 -20.70 8.44 -8.59
N ARG A 114 -21.53 7.63 -7.92
CA ARG A 114 -22.81 7.12 -8.45
C ARG A 114 -24.03 7.74 -7.78
N ILE A 115 -23.90 8.18 -6.54
CA ILE A 115 -25.01 8.69 -5.72
C ILE A 115 -24.58 10.03 -5.15
N SER A 116 -25.30 11.11 -5.50
CA SER A 116 -25.06 12.43 -4.94
C SER A 116 -25.20 12.41 -3.42
N GLY A 117 -24.19 12.92 -2.70
CA GLY A 117 -24.14 12.88 -1.23
C GLY A 117 -23.90 11.48 -0.62
N GLY A 118 -23.73 10.44 -1.46
CA GLY A 118 -23.45 9.08 -0.98
C GLY A 118 -21.98 8.89 -0.59
N ILE A 119 -21.72 7.92 0.29
CA ILE A 119 -20.38 7.48 0.65
C ILE A 119 -19.84 6.54 -0.42
N GLY A 120 -18.59 6.76 -0.85
CA GLY A 120 -17.93 5.91 -1.82
C GLY A 120 -17.46 4.58 -1.21
N LEU A 121 -17.35 3.54 -2.05
CA LEU A 121 -16.78 2.27 -1.62
C LEU A 121 -15.25 2.35 -1.63
N SER A 122 -14.68 2.48 -0.44
CA SER A 122 -13.25 2.40 -0.19
C SER A 122 -12.83 0.96 0.13
N SER A 123 -11.52 0.68 0.13
CA SER A 123 -11.05 -0.65 0.53
C SER A 123 -9.57 -0.67 0.92
N TYR A 124 -9.19 -1.65 1.75
CA TYR A 124 -7.82 -2.15 1.74
C TYR A 124 -7.68 -3.34 0.77
N GLU A 125 -6.60 -3.40 0.01
CA GLU A 125 -6.26 -4.53 -0.86
C GLU A 125 -4.88 -5.08 -0.50
N TRP A 126 -4.76 -6.40 -0.55
CA TRP A 126 -3.51 -7.07 -0.25
C TRP A 126 -3.33 -8.30 -1.13
N ILE A 127 -2.09 -8.61 -1.53
CA ILE A 127 -1.80 -9.83 -2.31
C ILE A 127 -1.95 -11.09 -1.44
N GLY A 128 -1.76 -10.97 -0.12
CA GLY A 128 -1.81 -12.10 0.81
C GLY A 128 -0.75 -13.16 0.52
N ASN A 129 -1.07 -14.40 0.90
CA ASN A 129 -0.25 -15.58 0.63
C ASN A 129 -0.43 -16.17 -0.77
N HIS A 130 -0.85 -15.37 -1.76
CA HIS A 130 -1.12 -15.86 -3.11
C HIS A 130 0.07 -16.62 -3.71
N TYR A 131 1.30 -16.19 -3.38
CA TYR A 131 2.54 -16.80 -3.85
C TYR A 131 3.24 -17.71 -2.81
N ARG A 132 2.51 -18.22 -1.81
CA ARG A 132 3.06 -19.14 -0.80
C ARG A 132 3.66 -20.41 -1.43
N MET A 133 3.04 -20.94 -2.48
CA MET A 133 3.50 -22.16 -3.16
C MET A 133 4.88 -22.01 -3.83
N ILE A 134 5.30 -20.77 -4.14
CA ILE A 134 6.61 -20.47 -4.74
C ILE A 134 7.57 -19.81 -3.73
N GLY A 135 7.33 -20.02 -2.43
CA GLY A 135 8.21 -19.53 -1.36
C GLY A 135 8.11 -18.04 -1.06
N LYS A 136 7.11 -17.34 -1.60
CA LYS A 136 6.89 -15.90 -1.37
C LYS A 136 5.66 -15.68 -0.46
N SER A 137 5.63 -16.33 0.70
CA SER A 137 4.55 -16.10 1.66
C SER A 137 4.73 -14.76 2.39
N ALA A 138 3.63 -14.24 2.90
CA ALA A 138 3.67 -13.18 3.89
C ALA A 138 4.37 -13.68 5.17
N LYS A 139 4.99 -12.74 5.90
CA LYS A 139 5.40 -13.01 7.29
C LYS A 139 4.15 -13.04 8.19
N PRO A 140 4.16 -13.81 9.30
CA PRO A 140 3.04 -13.87 10.25
C PRO A 140 2.60 -12.49 10.77
N ASP A 141 3.54 -11.57 10.97
CA ASP A 141 3.25 -10.20 11.44
C ASP A 141 2.41 -9.43 10.41
N THR A 142 2.64 -9.66 9.12
CA THR A 142 1.89 -9.01 8.04
C THR A 142 0.44 -9.49 8.00
N GLU A 143 0.20 -10.79 8.21
CA GLU A 143 -1.15 -11.33 8.36
C GLU A 143 -1.85 -10.77 9.59
N THR A 144 -1.10 -10.62 10.69
CA THR A 144 -1.61 -10.04 11.93
C THR A 144 -2.01 -8.59 11.72
N PHE A 145 -1.15 -7.79 11.10
CA PHE A 145 -1.46 -6.41 10.74
C PHE A 145 -2.69 -6.33 9.81
N TRP A 146 -2.78 -7.17 8.79
CA TRP A 146 -3.96 -7.24 7.91
C TRP A 146 -5.25 -7.53 8.68
N ARG A 147 -5.21 -8.41 9.69
CA ARG A 147 -6.38 -8.65 10.57
C ARG A 147 -6.76 -7.43 11.39
N LEU A 148 -5.79 -6.63 11.85
CA LEU A 148 -6.06 -5.39 12.59
C LEU A 148 -6.83 -4.37 11.74
N LEU A 149 -6.58 -4.31 10.42
CA LEU A 149 -7.31 -3.41 9.51
C LEU A 149 -8.82 -3.70 9.47
N ARG A 150 -9.25 -4.92 9.80
CA ARG A 150 -10.68 -5.30 9.84
C ARG A 150 -11.48 -4.52 10.87
N LYS A 151 -10.84 -3.83 11.83
CA LYS A 151 -11.56 -2.95 12.76
C LYS A 151 -12.31 -1.82 12.05
N TRP A 152 -11.89 -1.46 10.83
CA TRP A 152 -12.50 -0.44 9.99
C TRP A 152 -13.53 -1.00 8.99
N THR A 153 -13.64 -2.33 8.89
CA THR A 153 -14.60 -2.99 8.01
C THR A 153 -15.83 -3.37 8.80
N ARG A 154 -16.98 -2.80 8.47
CA ARG A 154 -18.29 -3.21 8.98
C ARG A 154 -19.27 -3.28 7.82
#